data_AF-A0A0L6V9C2-F1
#
_entry.id   AF-A0A0L6V9C2-F1
#
_cell.length_a   1.000
_cell.length_b   1.000
_cell.length_c   1.000
_cell.angle_alpha   90.00
_cell.angle_beta   90.00
_cell.angle_gamma   90.00
#
_symmetry.space_group_name_H-M   'P 1'
#
loop_
_entity.id
_entity.type
_entity.pdbx_description
1 polymer ?
#
loop_
_entity_poly.entity_id
_entity_poly.type
_entity_poly.pdbx_seq_one_letter_code
_entity_poly.pdbx_strand_id
1 'polypeptide(L)'
;MLHSDFKLYKIDQYISEPNEKSTTNVLTYWSQHTKIYPSLSLMAKSYLGIPATSAPSDRVFSRSKTIIGSQRHGLSSTSIQNLVCVKDWYQKYHEMIDITSVTTPASLTHSDDDSDLE
;
A
#
# COMPACT_ATOMS: atom_id res chain seq x y z
N MET A 1 -22.96 31.43 5.55
CA MET A 1 -23.28 30.65 6.76
C MET A 1 -23.63 29.19 6.43
N LEU A 2 -24.47 28.92 5.42
CA LEU A 2 -24.97 27.57 5.08
C LEU A 2 -23.95 26.48 4.68
N HIS A 3 -22.76 26.84 4.20
CA HIS A 3 -21.81 25.86 3.65
C HIS A 3 -21.06 25.06 4.74
N SER A 4 -20.93 25.62 5.93
CA SER A 4 -20.28 25.00 7.08
C SER A 4 -21.21 24.00 7.77
N ASP A 5 -22.48 24.37 7.91
CA ASP A 5 -23.53 23.50 8.46
C ASP A 5 -23.77 22.30 7.55
N PHE A 6 -23.69 22.50 6.23
CA PHE A 6 -23.74 21.43 5.24
C PHE A 6 -22.51 20.48 5.31
N LYS A 7 -21.36 20.91 5.84
CA LYS A 7 -20.23 19.99 6.05
C LYS A 7 -20.39 19.19 7.34
N LEU A 8 -20.92 19.81 8.38
CA LEU A 8 -21.11 19.18 9.70
C LEU A 8 -22.20 18.09 9.64
N TYR A 9 -23.34 18.33 8.98
CA TYR A 9 -24.41 17.30 8.93
C TYR A 9 -23.95 16.00 8.27
N LYS A 10 -23.04 16.05 7.28
CA LYS A 10 -22.51 14.84 6.63
C LYS A 10 -21.65 14.00 7.57
N ILE A 11 -20.96 14.65 8.51
CA ILE A 11 -20.17 13.97 9.53
C ILE A 11 -21.12 13.32 10.54
N ASP A 12 -22.11 14.07 11.01
CA ASP A 12 -23.12 13.55 11.96
C ASP A 12 -23.90 12.38 11.35
N GLN A 13 -24.27 12.48 10.07
CA GLN A 13 -24.91 11.41 9.32
C GLN A 13 -24.02 10.16 9.29
N TYR A 14 -22.74 10.29 8.91
CA TYR A 14 -21.81 9.16 8.88
C TYR A 14 -21.61 8.51 10.26
N ILE A 15 -21.50 9.31 11.32
CA ILE A 15 -21.35 8.80 12.70
C ILE A 15 -22.60 8.03 13.14
N SER A 16 -23.78 8.41 12.63
CA SER A 16 -25.05 7.73 12.94
C SER A 16 -25.29 6.46 12.12
N GLU A 17 -24.52 6.21 11.05
CA GLU A 17 -24.67 5.00 10.25
C GLU A 17 -24.22 3.76 11.04
N PRO A 18 -24.88 2.60 10.82
CA PRO A 18 -24.45 1.36 11.45
C PRO A 18 -23.05 0.97 10.98
N ASN A 19 -22.26 0.38 11.88
CA ASN A 19 -20.94 -0.10 11.55
C ASN A 19 -20.99 -1.19 10.48
N GLU A 20 -20.10 -1.07 9.51
CA GLU A 20 -19.86 -2.11 8.52
C GLU A 20 -19.29 -3.39 9.15
N LYS A 21 -19.43 -4.49 8.42
CA LYS A 21 -18.86 -5.78 8.84
C LYS A 21 -17.33 -5.68 8.97
N SER A 22 -16.76 -6.38 9.95
CA SER A 22 -15.30 -6.42 10.15
C SER A 22 -14.53 -7.03 8.96
N THR A 23 -15.21 -7.79 8.11
CA THR A 23 -14.65 -8.37 6.88
C THR A 23 -14.62 -7.38 5.70
N THR A 24 -15.23 -6.20 5.83
CA THR A 24 -15.29 -5.20 4.77
C THR A 24 -13.92 -4.56 4.58
N ASN A 25 -13.44 -4.52 3.33
CA ASN A 25 -12.23 -3.79 3.01
C ASN A 25 -12.50 -2.28 3.11
N VAL A 26 -11.83 -1.62 4.05
CA VAL A 26 -12.01 -0.19 4.33
C VAL A 26 -11.70 0.72 3.13
N LEU A 27 -10.72 0.36 2.30
CA LEU A 27 -10.37 1.15 1.11
C LEU A 27 -11.46 1.03 0.04
N THR A 28 -12.01 -0.17 -0.15
CA THR A 28 -13.14 -0.40 -1.06
C THR A 28 -14.39 0.34 -0.60
N TYR A 29 -14.67 0.34 0.71
CA TYR A 29 -15.77 1.09 1.30
C TYR A 29 -15.69 2.58 0.94
N TRP A 30 -14.55 3.24 1.23
CA TRP A 30 -14.39 4.67 0.93
C TRP A 30 -14.39 4.98 -0.57
N SER A 31 -13.95 4.04 -1.41
CA SER A 31 -14.03 4.16 -2.87
C SER A 31 -15.49 4.22 -3.34
N GLN A 32 -16.34 3.33 -2.84
CA GLN A 32 -17.77 3.28 -3.20
C GLN A 32 -18.54 4.50 -2.66
N HIS A 33 -18.18 4.99 -1.47
CA HIS A 33 -18.87 6.09 -0.80
C HIS A 33 -18.35 7.49 -1.18
N THR A 34 -17.44 7.60 -2.14
CA THR A 34 -16.86 8.88 -2.57
C THR A 34 -17.92 9.87 -3.08
N LYS A 35 -18.99 9.38 -3.74
CA LYS A 35 -20.08 10.25 -4.23
C LYS A 35 -20.93 10.84 -3.10
N ILE A 36 -21.14 10.06 -2.04
CA ILE A 36 -21.99 10.43 -0.89
C ILE A 36 -21.19 11.35 0.05
N TYR A 37 -19.95 10.96 0.34
CA TYR A 37 -19.05 11.63 1.28
C TYR A 37 -17.72 12.06 0.63
N PRO A 38 -17.73 13.04 -0.30
CA PRO A 38 -16.53 13.41 -1.06
C PRO A 38 -15.41 13.95 -0.16
N SER A 39 -15.72 14.81 0.81
CA SER A 39 -14.70 15.33 1.74
C SER A 39 -14.21 14.27 2.72
N LEU A 40 -15.10 13.41 3.22
CA LEU A 40 -14.74 12.39 4.21
C LEU A 40 -13.93 11.26 3.57
N SER A 41 -14.31 10.80 2.37
CA SER A 41 -13.54 9.82 1.60
C SER A 41 -12.16 10.32 1.21
N LEU A 42 -12.01 11.62 0.91
CA LEU A 42 -10.70 12.22 0.68
C LEU A 42 -9.83 12.16 1.94
N MET A 43 -10.37 12.58 3.09
CA MET A 43 -9.65 12.49 4.37
C MET A 43 -9.30 11.04 4.71
N ALA A 44 -10.25 10.12 4.57
CA ALA A 44 -10.03 8.70 4.84
C ALA A 44 -8.92 8.12 3.97
N LYS A 45 -8.86 8.46 2.67
CA LYS A 45 -7.74 8.06 1.79
C LYS A 45 -6.40 8.59 2.29
N SER A 46 -6.35 9.84 2.74
CA SER A 46 -5.13 10.44 3.29
C SER A 46 -4.67 9.76 4.56
N TYR A 47 -5.58 9.44 5.49
CA TYR A 47 -5.23 8.80 6.76
C TYR A 47 -4.92 7.31 6.63
N LEU A 48 -5.73 6.57 5.87
CA LEU A 48 -5.55 5.12 5.67
C LEU A 48 -4.36 4.78 4.76
N GLY A 49 -3.90 5.75 3.96
CA GLY A 49 -2.70 5.60 3.13
C GLY A 49 -1.39 5.69 3.92
N ILE A 50 -1.43 6.14 5.18
CA ILE A 50 -0.24 6.23 6.02
C ILE A 50 0.06 4.82 6.57
N PRO A 51 1.25 4.26 6.28
CA PRO A 51 1.63 2.98 6.87
C PRO A 51 1.74 3.13 8.39
N ALA A 52 1.25 2.13 9.13
CA ALA A 52 1.32 2.13 10.59
C ALA A 52 2.75 1.98 11.14
N THR A 53 3.72 1.59 10.30
CA THR A 53 5.11 1.30 10.70
C THR A 53 6.11 1.89 9.71
N SER A 54 7.37 2.05 10.15
CA SER A 54 8.51 2.43 9.28
C SER A 54 8.99 1.29 8.36
N ALA A 55 8.43 0.09 8.49
CA ALA A 55 8.87 -1.08 7.74
C ALA A 55 8.91 -0.87 6.20
N PRO A 56 7.98 -0.10 5.57
CA PRO A 56 8.08 0.21 4.14
C PRO A 56 9.32 1.03 3.80
N SER A 57 9.64 2.07 4.58
CA SER A 57 10.86 2.86 4.37
C SER A 57 12.11 2.03 4.61
N ASP A 58 12.13 1.17 5.64
CA ASP A 58 13.27 0.30 5.95
C ASP A 58 13.53 -0.71 4.83
N ARG A 59 12.46 -1.25 4.21
CA ARG A 59 12.57 -2.11 3.01
C ARG A 59 13.16 -1.35 1.84
N VAL A 60 12.75 -0.10 1.59
CA VAL A 60 13.31 0.75 0.53
C VAL A 60 14.80 1.00 0.79
N PHE A 61 15.20 1.32 2.03
CA PHE A 61 16.62 1.51 2.39
C PHE A 61 17.45 0.23 2.28
N SER A 62 16.87 -0.93 2.62
CA SER A 62 17.56 -2.21 2.45
C SER A 62 17.77 -2.53 0.97
N ARG A 63 16.71 -2.39 0.16
CA ARG A 63 16.75 -2.61 -1.29
C ARG A 63 17.67 -1.63 -2.01
N SER A 64 17.74 -0.38 -1.56
CA SER A 64 18.62 0.63 -2.15
C SER A 64 20.08 0.25 -1.98
N LYS A 65 20.49 -0.35 -0.86
CA LYS A 65 21.85 -0.89 -0.69
C LYS A 65 22.21 -1.91 -1.77
N THR A 66 21.27 -2.76 -2.17
CA THR A 66 21.46 -3.73 -3.28
C THR A 66 21.51 -3.05 -4.65
N ILE A 67 20.65 -2.05 -4.90
CA ILE A 67 20.58 -1.32 -6.17
C ILE A 67 21.86 -0.51 -6.42
N ILE A 68 22.42 0.07 -5.36
CA ILE A 68 23.56 0.98 -5.44
C ILE A 68 24.88 0.20 -5.57
N GLY A 69 24.96 -1.04 -5.05
CA GLY A 69 26.12 -1.91 -5.17
C GLY A 69 27.44 -1.25 -4.75
N SER A 70 28.57 -1.78 -5.23
CA SER A 70 29.91 -1.21 -5.05
C SER A 70 30.18 0.05 -5.91
N GLN A 71 29.29 0.40 -6.85
CA GLN A 71 29.45 1.53 -7.78
C GLN A 71 29.08 2.90 -7.17
N ARG A 72 29.31 3.10 -5.87
CA ARG A 72 29.02 4.35 -5.17
C ARG A 72 29.86 5.55 -5.64
N HIS A 73 30.95 5.30 -6.36
CA HIS A 73 32.03 6.27 -6.52
C HIS A 73 31.74 7.34 -7.58
N GLY A 74 30.63 7.24 -8.33
CA GLY A 74 30.29 8.18 -9.41
C GLY A 74 28.84 8.67 -9.44
N LEU A 75 27.98 8.26 -8.51
CA LEU A 75 26.55 8.61 -8.53
C LEU A 75 26.22 9.69 -7.48
N SER A 76 25.51 10.72 -7.91
CA SER A 76 24.95 11.71 -6.99
C SER A 76 23.81 11.11 -6.17
N SER A 77 23.54 11.70 -5.00
CA SER A 77 22.40 11.29 -4.16
C SER A 77 21.06 11.38 -4.92
N THR A 78 20.91 12.37 -5.79
CA THR A 78 19.72 12.56 -6.63
C THR A 78 19.57 11.43 -7.65
N SER A 79 20.67 11.01 -8.29
CA SER A 79 20.67 9.90 -9.25
C SER A 79 20.25 8.58 -8.59
N ILE A 80 20.71 8.34 -7.36
CA ILE A 80 20.33 7.16 -6.57
C ILE A 80 18.83 7.18 -6.24
N GLN A 81 18.31 8.32 -5.78
CA GLN A 81 16.88 8.47 -5.47
C GLN A 81 16.01 8.16 -6.69
N ASN A 82 16.35 8.75 -7.83
CA ASN A 82 15.61 8.54 -9.08
C ASN A 82 15.63 7.06 -9.51
N LEU A 83 16.78 6.40 -9.39
CA LEU A 83 16.92 4.98 -9.75
C LEU A 83 16.05 4.08 -8.86
N VAL A 84 16.02 4.34 -7.55
CA VAL A 84 15.16 3.61 -6.61
C VAL A 84 13.69 3.84 -6.94
N CYS A 85 13.26 5.08 -7.19
CA CYS A 85 11.88 5.40 -7.57
C CYS A 85 11.46 4.72 -8.87
N VAL A 86 12.27 4.82 -9.93
CA VAL A 86 11.96 4.20 -11.24
C VAL A 86 11.82 2.69 -11.11
N LYS A 87 12.72 2.03 -10.37
CA LYS A 87 12.65 0.58 -10.15
C LYS A 87 11.39 0.18 -9.38
N ASP A 88 11.09 0.87 -8.27
CA ASP A 88 9.93 0.55 -7.44
C ASP A 88 8.61 0.81 -8.20
N TRP A 89 8.54 1.88 -8.99
CA TRP A 89 7.39 2.14 -9.86
C TRP A 89 7.23 1.05 -10.91
N TYR A 90 8.28 0.71 -11.66
CA TYR A 90 8.21 -0.31 -12.70
C TYR A 90 7.71 -1.66 -12.17
N GLN A 91 8.20 -2.10 -11.01
CA GLN A 91 7.74 -3.33 -10.37
C GLN A 91 6.25 -3.27 -10.00
N LYS A 92 5.82 -2.18 -9.38
CA LYS A 92 4.42 -1.99 -9.01
C LYS A 92 3.49 -1.98 -10.22
N TYR A 93 3.90 -1.34 -11.32
CA TYR A 93 3.12 -1.33 -12.56
C TYR A 93 3.10 -2.69 -13.25
N HIS A 94 4.20 -3.44 -13.22
CA HIS A 94 4.25 -4.81 -13.74
C HIS A 94 3.26 -5.73 -13.00
N GLU A 95 3.29 -5.70 -11.66
CA GLU A 95 2.36 -6.45 -10.81
C GLU A 95 0.89 -6.08 -11.05
N MET A 96 0.60 -4.82 -11.41
CA MET A 96 -0.76 -4.36 -11.72
C MET A 96 -1.25 -4.75 -13.12
N ILE A 97 -0.34 -5.03 -14.06
CA ILE A 97 -0.66 -5.37 -15.46
C ILE A 97 -0.77 -6.90 -15.67
N ASP A 98 -0.24 -7.71 -14.77
CA ASP A 98 -0.45 -9.17 -14.73
C ASP A 98 -1.87 -9.54 -14.27
N ILE A 99 -2.89 -9.17 -15.07
CA ILE A 99 -4.31 -9.56 -14.87
C ILE A 99 -4.63 -10.93 -15.51
N THR A 100 -3.62 -11.69 -15.96
CA THR A 100 -3.79 -12.99 -16.63
C THR A 100 -3.57 -14.22 -15.77
N SER A 101 -3.29 -14.13 -14.47
CA SER A 101 -3.25 -15.31 -13.59
C SER A 101 -4.40 -15.33 -12.58
N VAL A 102 -5.52 -15.87 -13.06
CA VAL A 102 -6.60 -16.43 -12.24
C VAL A 102 -6.00 -17.40 -11.21
N THR A 103 -6.45 -17.26 -9.95
CA THR A 103 -6.52 -18.25 -8.87
C THR A 103 -5.69 -19.54 -8.98
N THR A 104 -4.76 -19.76 -8.04
CA THR A 104 -4.50 -21.11 -7.50
C THR A 104 -4.07 -21.02 -6.03
N PRO A 105 -4.89 -21.46 -5.06
CA PRO A 105 -4.46 -21.72 -3.70
C PRO A 105 -4.07 -23.20 -3.59
N ALA A 106 -2.77 -23.48 -3.53
CA ALA A 106 -2.18 -24.79 -3.23
C ALA A 106 -0.66 -24.55 -3.08
N SER A 107 0.11 -25.16 -2.18
CA SER A 107 -0.12 -26.16 -1.15
C SER A 107 1.10 -26.09 -0.24
N LEU A 108 0.91 -26.33 1.06
CA LEU A 108 1.98 -26.84 1.93
C LEU A 108 2.32 -28.26 1.45
N THR A 109 3.59 -28.50 1.14
CA THR A 109 4.42 -29.72 1.19
C THR A 109 5.69 -29.37 0.38
N HIS A 110 6.92 -29.72 0.75
CA HIS A 110 7.44 -31.06 0.96
C HIS A 110 8.84 -30.95 1.58
N SER A 111 9.23 -32.02 2.27
CA SER A 111 10.47 -32.31 3.02
C SER A 111 11.79 -31.88 2.39
N ASP A 112 12.74 -31.54 3.26
CA ASP A 112 14.14 -31.96 3.08
C ASP A 112 14.54 -32.78 4.32
N ASP A 113 14.57 -34.09 4.08
CA ASP A 113 15.42 -35.06 4.75
C ASP A 113 16.84 -34.74 4.26
N ASP A 114 17.77 -34.36 5.14
CA ASP A 114 19.18 -34.55 4.82
C ASP A 114 19.99 -34.94 6.05
N SER A 115 20.81 -35.93 5.80
CA SER A 115 21.61 -36.71 6.72
C SER A 115 23.02 -36.11 6.73
N ASP A 116 23.63 -35.92 7.89
CA ASP A 116 25.10 -35.88 8.02
C ASP A 116 25.47 -36.14 9.49
N LEU A 117 26.00 -37.33 9.80
CA LEU A 117 27.44 -37.62 9.95
C LEU A 117 28.06 -37.02 11.23
N GLU A 118 28.08 -37.82 12.29
CA GLU A 118 29.27 -38.06 13.12
C GLU A 118 29.26 -39.49 13.69
#